data_AF-A0A804UM06-F1
#
_entry.id   AF-A0A804UM06-F1
#
_cell.length_a   1.000
_cell.length_b   1.000
_cell.length_c   1.000
_cell.angle_alpha   90.00
_cell.angle_beta   90.00
_cell.angle_gamma   90.00
#
_symmetry.space_group_name_H-M   'P 1'
#
loop_
_entity.id
_entity.type
_entity.pdbx_description
1 polymer ?
#
loop_
_entity_poly.entity_id
_entity_poly.type
_entity_poly.pdbx_seq_one_letter_code
_entity_poly.pdbx_strand_id
1 'polypeptide(L)'
;MSGNYLFGEVLRGVSRLAGLQTLVLDDNMLGGEVPTWIGAQPSLAVLSLRNNTFQGVVPESLGSAPSLRSLVLASNNLSGNLPDMSQQANLQVLDVGGNSLEPAFPKLGRKVVTVVLARNRFVAFLQNPQLVQEFRPDKQYNIHMLQERYQIGPDQIEALYQCAKFQFECGNYSGAARVM
;
A
#
# COMPACT_ATOMS: atom_id res chain seq x y z
N MET A 1 4.93 -8.29 19.39
CA MET A 1 6.21 -8.98 19.65
C MET A 1 7.21 -8.49 18.60
N SER A 2 7.67 -7.25 18.73
CA SER A 2 8.57 -6.65 17.74
C SER A 2 10.04 -6.81 18.15
N GLY A 3 10.95 -6.87 17.19
CA GLY A 3 12.39 -6.90 17.47
C GLY A 3 12.89 -8.19 18.11
N ASN A 4 12.40 -9.34 17.62
CA ASN A 4 12.82 -10.66 18.08
C ASN A 4 13.34 -11.51 16.91
N TYR A 5 13.78 -12.74 17.21
CA TYR A 5 14.24 -13.71 16.21
C TYR A 5 13.12 -14.69 15.79
N LEU A 6 11.85 -14.27 15.84
CA LEU A 6 10.75 -15.16 15.46
C LEU A 6 10.88 -15.52 13.98
N PHE A 7 10.80 -16.80 13.65
CA PHE A 7 10.87 -17.31 12.28
C PHE A 7 9.71 -18.28 12.01
N GLY A 8 9.50 -18.58 10.73
CA GLY A 8 8.35 -19.38 10.27
C GLY A 8 7.12 -18.52 9.97
N GLU A 9 5.96 -19.15 9.91
CA GLU A 9 4.70 -18.48 9.54
C GLU A 9 3.94 -17.95 10.76
N VAL A 10 3.04 -17.00 10.54
CA VAL A 10 2.10 -16.56 11.59
C VAL A 10 1.14 -17.71 11.90
N LEU A 11 1.27 -18.26 13.12
CA LEU A 11 0.49 -19.41 13.55
C LEU A 11 -1.02 -19.16 13.51
N ARG A 12 -1.76 -20.08 12.88
CA ARG A 12 -3.23 -20.05 12.80
C ARG A 12 -3.92 -19.99 14.17
N GLY A 13 -3.24 -20.35 15.27
CA GLY A 13 -3.77 -20.19 16.63
C GLY A 13 -4.19 -18.75 16.96
N VAL A 14 -3.51 -17.75 16.40
CA VAL A 14 -3.85 -16.32 16.54
C VAL A 14 -5.24 -16.02 15.98
N SER A 15 -5.73 -16.81 15.00
CA SER A 15 -7.05 -16.61 14.41
C SER A 15 -8.21 -16.84 15.38
N ARG A 16 -7.96 -17.47 16.53
CA ARG A 16 -8.98 -17.74 17.57
C ARG A 16 -9.16 -16.58 18.54
N LEU A 17 -8.32 -15.56 18.47
CA LEU A 17 -8.37 -14.40 19.35
C LEU A 17 -9.41 -13.39 18.85
N ALA A 18 -10.69 -13.67 19.08
CA ALA A 18 -11.80 -12.84 18.58
C ALA A 18 -11.73 -11.35 19.02
N GLY A 19 -11.10 -11.08 20.16
CA GLY A 19 -10.87 -9.72 20.68
C GLY A 19 -9.54 -9.09 20.26
N LEU A 20 -8.79 -9.70 19.33
CA LEU A 20 -7.49 -9.17 18.91
C LEU A 20 -7.69 -7.85 18.15
N GLN A 21 -7.21 -6.75 18.75
CA GLN A 21 -7.29 -5.41 18.15
C GLN A 21 -6.00 -4.98 17.46
N THR A 22 -4.87 -5.47 17.97
CA THR A 22 -3.54 -5.05 17.53
C THR A 22 -2.66 -6.28 17.37
N LEU A 23 -2.14 -6.48 16.17
CA LEU A 23 -1.14 -7.49 15.86
C LEU A 23 0.08 -6.81 15.26
N VAL A 24 1.14 -6.68 16.07
CA VAL A 24 2.41 -6.09 15.67
C VAL A 24 3.51 -7.13 15.84
N LEU A 25 4.11 -7.53 14.73
CA LEU A 25 5.16 -8.54 14.61
C LEU A 25 6.39 -8.00 13.88
N ASP A 26 6.60 -6.69 13.96
CA ASP A 26 7.67 -6.00 13.23
C ASP A 26 9.07 -6.48 13.61
N ASP A 27 10.03 -6.35 12.70
CA ASP A 27 11.44 -6.62 12.96
C ASP A 27 11.66 -8.06 13.48
N ASN A 28 11.22 -9.04 12.70
CA ASN A 28 11.42 -10.46 12.93
C ASN A 28 11.91 -11.14 11.64
N MET A 29 12.03 -12.46 11.65
CA MET A 29 12.35 -13.30 10.49
C MET A 29 11.13 -14.13 10.05
N LEU A 30 9.91 -13.64 10.32
CA LEU A 30 8.69 -14.34 9.91
C LEU A 30 8.57 -14.31 8.38
N GLY A 31 8.00 -15.36 7.81
CA GLY A 31 7.88 -15.53 6.36
C GLY A 31 6.63 -16.30 5.98
N GLY A 32 6.67 -16.85 4.76
CA GLY A 32 5.48 -17.41 4.11
C GLY A 32 4.56 -16.33 3.56
N GLU A 33 3.33 -16.70 3.23
CA GLU A 33 2.33 -15.75 2.75
C GLU A 33 1.63 -15.04 3.92
N VAL A 34 1.15 -13.82 3.70
CA VAL A 34 0.30 -13.13 4.67
C VAL A 34 -1.02 -13.91 4.79
N PRO A 35 -1.36 -14.46 5.97
CA PRO A 35 -2.51 -15.34 6.06
C PRO A 35 -3.85 -14.63 5.83
N THR A 36 -4.71 -15.25 5.02
CA THR A 36 -6.06 -14.71 4.69
C THR A 36 -6.95 -14.49 5.91
N TRP A 37 -6.82 -15.32 6.95
CA TRP A 37 -7.63 -15.20 8.17
C TRP A 37 -7.39 -13.89 8.93
N ILE A 38 -6.28 -13.18 8.69
CA ILE A 38 -6.01 -11.88 9.31
C ILE A 38 -7.04 -10.85 8.86
N GLY A 39 -7.41 -10.85 7.57
CA GLY A 39 -8.42 -9.94 7.04
C GLY A 39 -9.85 -10.26 7.52
N ALA A 40 -10.07 -11.48 8.01
CA ALA A 40 -11.34 -11.91 8.59
C ALA A 40 -11.45 -11.60 10.10
N GLN A 41 -10.41 -11.06 10.75
CA GLN A 41 -10.47 -10.76 12.17
C GLN A 41 -11.43 -9.59 12.45
N PRO A 42 -12.50 -9.80 13.24
CA PRO A 42 -13.57 -8.82 13.37
C PRO A 42 -13.13 -7.57 14.15
N SER A 43 -12.17 -7.70 15.06
CA SER A 43 -11.74 -6.62 15.96
C SER A 43 -10.40 -5.98 15.56
N LEU A 44 -9.70 -6.54 14.57
CA LEU A 44 -8.33 -6.14 14.26
C LEU A 44 -8.29 -4.75 13.61
N ALA A 45 -7.77 -3.78 14.35
CA ALA A 45 -7.64 -2.39 13.93
C ALA A 45 -6.24 -2.04 13.44
N VAL A 46 -5.22 -2.70 13.98
CA VAL A 46 -3.82 -2.45 13.61
C VAL A 46 -3.15 -3.77 13.27
N LEU A 47 -2.69 -3.89 12.02
CA LEU A 47 -1.81 -4.95 11.56
C LEU A 47 -0.47 -4.34 11.15
N SER A 48 0.61 -4.79 11.78
CA SER A 48 1.96 -4.43 11.39
C SER A 48 2.85 -5.68 11.33
N LEU A 49 3.39 -5.93 10.14
CA LEU A 49 4.29 -7.02 9.80
C LEU A 49 5.60 -6.48 9.20
N ARG A 50 5.97 -5.25 9.56
CA ARG A 50 7.09 -4.52 8.96
C ARG A 50 8.40 -5.28 9.15
N ASN A 51 9.30 -5.20 8.17
CA ASN A 51 10.66 -5.73 8.28
C ASN A 51 10.67 -7.20 8.68
N ASN A 52 10.09 -8.03 7.81
CA ASN A 52 10.04 -9.48 7.89
C ASN A 52 10.40 -10.04 6.50
N THR A 53 10.12 -11.32 6.25
CA THR A 53 10.38 -12.01 4.99
C THR A 53 9.11 -12.52 4.30
N PHE A 54 7.94 -11.92 4.60
CA PHE A 54 6.67 -12.31 3.98
C PHE A 54 6.73 -12.17 2.45
N GLN A 55 6.15 -13.13 1.74
CA GLN A 55 6.17 -13.22 0.28
C GLN A 55 4.78 -13.52 -0.29
N GLY A 56 4.69 -13.64 -1.62
CA GLY A 56 3.42 -13.88 -2.31
C GLY A 56 2.60 -12.60 -2.46
N VAL A 57 1.28 -12.74 -2.55
CA VAL A 57 0.34 -11.62 -2.74
C VAL A 57 -0.25 -11.14 -1.42
N VAL A 58 -0.64 -9.87 -1.36
CA VAL A 58 -1.45 -9.36 -0.24
C VAL A 58 -2.87 -9.93 -0.38
N PRO A 59 -3.39 -10.68 0.60
CA PRO A 59 -4.65 -11.38 0.46
C PRO A 59 -5.84 -10.43 0.32
N GLU A 60 -6.80 -10.79 -0.54
CA GLU A 60 -8.02 -9.99 -0.81
C GLU A 60 -8.84 -9.68 0.43
N SER A 61 -8.81 -10.54 1.44
CA SER A 61 -9.46 -10.33 2.73
C SER A 61 -8.99 -9.06 3.45
N LEU A 62 -7.78 -8.57 3.20
CA LEU A 62 -7.31 -7.29 3.75
C LEU A 62 -7.93 -6.08 3.02
N GLY A 63 -8.36 -6.25 1.77
CA GLY A 63 -9.10 -5.25 1.00
C GLY A 63 -10.46 -4.89 1.59
N SER A 64 -11.03 -5.79 2.40
CA SER A 64 -12.36 -5.64 3.02
C SER A 64 -12.38 -5.89 4.53
N ALA A 65 -11.21 -5.94 5.17
CA ALA A 65 -11.09 -6.15 6.62
C ALA A 65 -11.92 -5.12 7.41
N PRO A 66 -12.91 -5.54 8.22
CA PRO A 66 -14.00 -4.66 8.67
C PRO A 66 -13.56 -3.57 9.65
N SER A 67 -12.58 -3.87 10.50
CA SER A 67 -12.13 -2.98 11.58
C SER A 67 -10.78 -2.33 11.32
N LEU A 68 -10.11 -2.68 10.22
CA LEU A 68 -8.72 -2.31 9.99
C LEU A 68 -8.58 -0.80 9.75
N ARG A 69 -7.68 -0.17 10.51
CA ARG A 69 -7.35 1.26 10.43
C ARG A 69 -5.92 1.52 9.99
N SER A 70 -5.01 0.63 10.37
CA SER A 70 -3.59 0.69 10.00
C SER A 70 -3.14 -0.66 9.44
N LEU A 71 -2.62 -0.64 8.21
CA LEU A 71 -2.03 -1.78 7.53
C LEU A 71 -0.58 -1.46 7.16
N VAL A 72 0.36 -2.06 7.88
CA VAL A 72 1.80 -1.88 7.66
C VAL A 72 2.42 -3.21 7.26
N LEU A 73 2.84 -3.32 6.00
CA LEU A 73 3.48 -4.48 5.40
C LEU A 73 4.86 -4.12 4.81
N ALA A 74 5.39 -2.96 5.19
CA ALA A 74 6.64 -2.42 4.65
C ALA A 74 7.84 -3.34 4.85
N SER A 75 8.82 -3.29 3.93
CA SER A 75 10.08 -4.04 4.00
C SER A 75 9.85 -5.55 4.12
N ASN A 76 9.19 -6.12 3.10
CA ASN A 76 8.95 -7.55 2.92
C ASN A 76 9.25 -7.92 1.46
N ASN A 77 8.97 -9.17 1.07
CA ASN A 77 9.11 -9.69 -0.28
C ASN A 77 7.74 -9.85 -0.99
N LEU A 78 6.75 -9.02 -0.65
CA LEU A 78 5.40 -9.10 -1.23
C LEU A 78 5.43 -8.68 -2.70
N SER A 79 4.55 -9.29 -3.49
CA SER A 79 4.45 -9.15 -4.94
C SER A 79 3.00 -9.15 -5.39
N GLY A 80 2.76 -9.02 -6.70
CA GLY A 80 1.41 -8.92 -7.23
C GLY A 80 0.76 -7.57 -6.94
N ASN A 81 -0.51 -7.45 -7.29
CA ASN A 81 -1.29 -6.24 -7.07
C ASN A 81 -1.82 -6.17 -5.63
N LEU A 82 -1.96 -4.96 -5.11
CA LEU A 82 -2.71 -4.76 -3.86
C LEU A 82 -4.19 -5.08 -4.10
N PRO A 83 -4.90 -5.63 -3.09
CA PRO A 83 -6.32 -5.85 -3.21
C PRO A 83 -7.06 -4.52 -3.36
N ASP A 84 -8.26 -4.57 -3.95
CA ASP A 84 -9.12 -3.40 -4.05
C ASP A 84 -9.54 -2.96 -2.63
N MET A 85 -9.02 -1.83 -2.18
CA MET A 85 -9.33 -1.22 -0.89
C MET A 85 -10.33 -0.06 -1.04
N SER A 86 -11.00 0.09 -2.18
CA SER A 86 -12.01 1.15 -2.37
C SER A 86 -13.16 1.07 -1.36
N GLN A 87 -13.48 -0.16 -0.91
CA GLN A 87 -14.52 -0.44 0.08
C GLN A 87 -14.02 -0.43 1.54
N GLN A 88 -12.73 -0.16 1.78
CA GLN A 88 -12.22 0.00 3.14
C GLN A 88 -12.89 1.19 3.83
N ALA A 89 -13.78 0.89 4.77
CA ALA A 89 -14.55 1.90 5.49
C ALA A 89 -13.74 2.61 6.57
N ASN A 90 -12.63 2.02 7.01
CA ASN A 90 -11.91 2.44 8.21
C ASN A 90 -10.40 2.63 8.03
N LEU A 91 -9.82 2.14 6.94
CA LEU A 91 -8.38 2.25 6.69
C LEU A 91 -7.96 3.72 6.58
N GLN A 92 -6.97 4.10 7.37
CA GLN A 92 -6.38 5.44 7.44
C GLN A 92 -4.91 5.43 7.03
N VAL A 93 -4.19 4.37 7.38
CA VAL A 93 -2.75 4.21 7.11
C VAL A 93 -2.53 2.95 6.29
N LEU A 94 -1.90 3.12 5.13
CA LEU A 94 -1.38 2.03 4.31
C LEU A 94 0.12 2.26 4.11
N ASP A 95 0.95 1.37 4.63
CA ASP A 95 2.38 1.36 4.36
C ASP A 95 2.80 0.00 3.81
N VAL A 96 3.16 0.00 2.53
CA VAL A 96 3.63 -1.19 1.81
C VAL A 96 5.01 -0.95 1.21
N GLY A 97 5.71 0.09 1.66
CA GLY A 97 6.97 0.52 1.06
C GLY A 97 8.06 -0.54 1.18
N GLY A 98 8.93 -0.67 0.18
CA GLY A 98 10.01 -1.66 0.20
C GLY A 98 9.50 -3.08 -0.01
N ASN A 99 8.67 -3.29 -1.03
CA ASN A 99 8.22 -4.60 -1.50
C ASN A 99 8.46 -4.71 -3.01
N SER A 100 8.00 -5.80 -3.63
CA SER A 100 8.02 -6.03 -5.08
C SER A 100 6.63 -5.93 -5.71
N LEU A 101 5.73 -5.10 -5.15
CA LEU A 101 4.35 -4.98 -5.61
C LEU A 101 4.30 -4.44 -7.05
N GLU A 102 3.36 -4.98 -7.81
CA GLU A 102 3.15 -4.76 -9.25
C GLU A 102 2.73 -3.33 -9.60
N PRO A 103 2.78 -2.93 -10.88
CA PRO A 103 2.68 -1.52 -11.26
C PRO A 103 1.28 -0.90 -11.12
N ALA A 104 0.22 -1.70 -10.94
CA ALA A 104 -1.13 -1.16 -10.84
C ALA A 104 -1.31 -0.40 -9.53
N PHE A 105 -1.66 0.89 -9.63
CA PHE A 105 -1.89 1.71 -8.44
C PHE A 105 -3.05 1.18 -7.61
N PRO A 106 -2.95 1.12 -6.26
CA PRO A 106 -4.02 0.59 -5.43
C PRO A 106 -5.26 1.47 -5.48
N LYS A 107 -6.43 0.85 -5.59
CA LYS A 107 -7.71 1.52 -5.35
C LYS A 107 -7.90 1.69 -3.85
N LEU A 108 -7.95 2.94 -3.37
CA LEU A 108 -7.97 3.26 -1.94
C LEU A 108 -9.30 3.83 -1.48
N GLY A 109 -9.69 3.50 -0.25
CA GLY A 109 -10.87 4.03 0.41
C GLY A 109 -10.74 5.51 0.76
N ARG A 110 -11.88 6.18 0.93
CA ARG A 110 -11.93 7.65 1.12
C ARG A 110 -11.29 8.15 2.42
N LYS A 111 -11.15 7.28 3.44
CA LYS A 111 -10.58 7.64 4.75
C LYS A 111 -9.06 7.51 4.80
N VAL A 112 -8.40 7.02 3.75
CA VAL A 112 -6.95 6.86 3.74
C VAL A 112 -6.28 8.24 3.77
N VAL A 113 -5.45 8.46 4.79
CA VAL A 113 -4.72 9.71 5.06
C VAL A 113 -3.23 9.55 4.77
N THR A 114 -2.66 8.39 5.08
CA THR A 114 -1.23 8.12 4.90
C THR A 114 -1.06 6.93 3.97
N VAL A 115 -0.29 7.13 2.90
CA VAL A 115 0.02 6.10 1.92
C VAL A 115 1.51 6.09 1.63
N VAL A 116 2.19 5.02 2.00
CA VAL A 116 3.61 4.83 1.70
C VAL A 116 3.74 3.69 0.69
N LEU A 117 4.06 4.04 -0.56
CA LEU A 117 4.24 3.09 -1.67
C LEU A 117 5.69 3.01 -2.16
N ALA A 118 6.58 3.85 -1.62
CA ALA A 118 7.96 3.98 -2.07
C ALA A 118 8.68 2.63 -2.11
N ARG A 119 9.65 2.49 -3.03
CA ARG A 119 10.39 1.23 -3.23
C ARG A 119 9.47 0.03 -3.55
N ASN A 120 8.57 0.22 -4.50
CA ASN A 120 7.76 -0.81 -5.19
C ASN A 120 7.81 -0.58 -6.71
N ARG A 121 7.01 -1.31 -7.50
CA ARG A 121 6.94 -1.15 -8.96
C ARG A 121 5.79 -0.26 -9.46
N PHE A 122 4.92 0.26 -8.57
CA PHE A 122 3.82 1.18 -8.91
C PHE A 122 4.23 2.37 -9.80
N VAL A 123 5.50 2.77 -9.67
CA VAL A 123 5.94 4.12 -10.01
C VAL A 123 6.78 4.20 -11.26
N ALA A 124 6.88 3.13 -12.04
CA ALA A 124 7.67 3.16 -13.28
C ALA A 124 7.25 4.30 -14.21
N PHE A 125 5.95 4.61 -14.31
CA PHE A 125 5.49 5.76 -15.10
C PHE A 125 5.53 7.10 -14.32
N LEU A 126 5.36 7.07 -12.99
CA LEU A 126 5.52 8.26 -12.12
C LEU A 126 6.98 8.73 -12.03
N GLN A 127 7.93 7.88 -12.43
CA GLN A 127 9.33 8.26 -12.60
C GLN A 127 9.55 9.20 -13.81
N ASN A 128 8.54 9.47 -14.63
CA ASN A 128 8.63 10.49 -15.67
C ASN A 128 8.45 11.89 -15.06
N PRO A 129 9.55 12.66 -14.84
CA PRO A 129 9.45 13.94 -14.15
C PRO A 129 8.66 14.97 -14.95
N GLN A 130 8.66 14.88 -16.30
CA GLN A 130 7.91 15.81 -17.14
C GLN A 130 6.40 15.58 -16.98
N LEU A 131 5.95 14.33 -17.04
CA LEU A 131 4.55 13.99 -16.81
C LEU A 131 4.07 14.47 -15.43
N VAL A 132 4.84 14.19 -14.37
CA VAL A 132 4.52 14.62 -13.00
C VAL A 132 4.49 16.15 -12.89
N GLN A 133 5.45 16.85 -13.52
CA GLN A 133 5.50 18.31 -13.52
C GLN A 133 4.39 18.96 -14.34
N GLU A 134 3.89 18.30 -15.38
CA GLU A 134 2.80 18.82 -16.21
C GLU A 134 1.42 18.50 -15.63
N PHE A 135 1.28 17.41 -14.86
CA PHE A 135 0.01 17.01 -14.28
C PHE A 135 -0.56 18.07 -13.33
N ARG A 136 -1.75 18.56 -13.66
CA ARG A 136 -2.51 19.54 -12.87
C ARG A 136 -3.89 18.97 -12.58
N PRO A 137 -4.14 18.47 -11.35
CA PRO A 137 -5.40 17.81 -10.98
C PRO A 137 -6.64 18.67 -11.25
N ASP A 138 -6.50 19.98 -11.11
CA ASP A 138 -7.52 21.01 -11.25
C ASP A 138 -7.86 21.37 -12.71
N LYS A 139 -7.09 20.88 -13.69
CA LYS A 139 -7.24 21.26 -15.11
C LYS A 139 -7.59 20.05 -15.98
N GLN A 140 -8.87 19.83 -16.27
CA GLN A 140 -9.30 18.70 -17.09
C GLN A 140 -8.68 18.68 -18.50
N TYR A 141 -8.45 19.84 -19.14
CA TYR A 141 -7.77 19.92 -20.44
C TYR A 141 -6.33 19.37 -20.41
N ASN A 142 -5.65 19.49 -19.27
CA ASN A 142 -4.31 18.93 -19.09
C ASN A 142 -4.34 17.40 -19.18
N ILE A 143 -5.35 16.73 -18.62
CA ILE A 143 -5.48 15.26 -18.67
C ILE A 143 -5.47 14.75 -20.11
N HIS A 144 -6.36 15.25 -20.98
CA HIS A 144 -6.45 14.78 -22.36
C HIS A 144 -5.13 14.96 -23.12
N MET A 145 -4.49 16.12 -22.99
CA MET A 145 -3.17 16.35 -23.59
C MET A 145 -2.10 15.39 -23.06
N LEU A 146 -2.11 15.08 -21.75
CA LEU A 146 -1.16 14.16 -21.15
C LEU A 146 -1.37 12.72 -21.60
N GLN A 147 -2.63 12.29 -21.73
CA GLN A 147 -2.98 10.97 -22.26
C GLN A 147 -2.43 10.79 -23.68
N GLU A 148 -2.62 11.78 -24.55
CA GLU A 148 -2.09 11.75 -25.92
C GLU A 148 -0.56 11.81 -25.96
N ARG A 149 0.06 12.73 -25.20
CA ARG A 149 1.51 12.95 -25.23
C ARG A 149 2.32 11.82 -24.61
N TYR A 150 1.87 11.31 -23.46
CA TYR A 150 2.58 10.31 -22.67
C TYR A 150 2.01 8.90 -22.83
N GLN A 151 0.96 8.73 -23.65
CA GLN A 151 0.31 7.44 -23.91
C GLN A 151 -0.17 6.77 -22.61
N ILE A 152 -0.72 7.56 -21.69
CA ILE A 152 -1.19 7.07 -20.38
C ILE A 152 -2.71 6.83 -20.38
N GLY A 153 -3.12 5.74 -19.75
CA GLY A 153 -4.53 5.33 -19.64
C GLY A 153 -5.25 5.91 -18.41
N PRO A 154 -6.57 5.67 -18.29
CA PRO A 154 -7.38 6.13 -17.15
C PRO A 154 -6.85 5.69 -15.78
N ASP A 155 -6.34 4.47 -15.65
CA ASP A 155 -5.79 3.96 -14.38
C ASP A 155 -4.50 4.70 -13.97
N GLN A 156 -3.68 5.11 -14.93
CA GLN A 156 -2.47 5.91 -14.68
C GLN A 156 -2.83 7.36 -14.34
N ILE A 157 -3.92 7.89 -14.91
CA ILE A 157 -4.46 9.20 -14.54
C ILE A 157 -5.00 9.17 -13.10
N GLU A 158 -5.79 8.15 -12.74
CA GLU A 158 -6.27 7.98 -11.36
C GLU A 158 -5.10 7.85 -10.38
N ALA A 159 -4.06 7.10 -10.75
CA ALA A 159 -2.83 7.01 -9.98
C ALA A 159 -2.13 8.37 -9.81
N LEU A 160 -2.03 9.19 -10.87
CA LEU A 160 -1.49 10.56 -10.78
C LEU A 160 -2.32 11.43 -9.83
N TYR A 161 -3.65 11.32 -9.90
CA TYR A 161 -4.57 12.02 -8.99
C TYR A 161 -4.33 11.65 -7.53
N GLN A 162 -4.29 10.35 -7.25
CA GLN A 162 -4.02 9.85 -5.90
C GLN A 162 -2.63 10.27 -5.42
N CYS A 163 -1.61 10.18 -6.27
CA CYS A 163 -0.27 10.61 -5.92
C CYS A 163 -0.17 12.11 -5.68
N ALA A 164 -0.79 12.94 -6.51
CA ALA A 164 -0.82 14.39 -6.31
C ALA A 164 -1.51 14.76 -4.98
N LYS A 165 -2.56 14.03 -4.58
CA LYS A 165 -3.22 14.18 -3.27
C LYS A 165 -2.24 13.95 -2.10
N PHE A 166 -1.27 13.05 -2.28
CA PHE A 166 -0.23 12.74 -1.30
C PHE A 166 1.14 13.32 -1.70
N GLN A 167 1.17 14.49 -2.34
CA GLN A 167 2.41 15.21 -2.69
C GLN A 167 3.46 14.36 -3.46
N PHE A 168 2.98 13.40 -4.26
CA PHE A 168 3.78 12.45 -5.05
C PHE A 168 4.68 11.50 -4.24
N GLU A 169 4.39 11.26 -2.95
CA GLU A 169 5.10 10.28 -2.11
C GLU A 169 5.02 8.82 -2.64
N CYS A 170 4.19 8.57 -3.65
CA CYS A 170 4.13 7.30 -4.35
C CYS A 170 5.48 6.87 -4.92
N GLY A 171 6.22 7.81 -5.54
CA GLY A 171 7.32 7.50 -6.45
C GLY A 171 8.68 7.84 -5.89
N ASN A 172 9.18 7.03 -4.96
CA ASN A 172 10.60 7.00 -4.56
C ASN A 172 11.32 8.38 -4.57
N TYR A 173 10.68 9.44 -4.05
CA TYR A 173 11.35 10.72 -3.84
C TYR A 173 12.22 10.60 -2.59
N SER A 174 13.23 9.72 -2.65
CA SER A 174 14.40 9.85 -1.80
C SER A 174 15.20 11.05 -2.29
N GLY A 175 14.82 12.24 -1.81
CA GLY A 175 15.60 13.47 -1.93
C GLY A 175 15.19 14.39 -3.08
N ALA A 176 15.04 15.66 -2.72
CA ALA A 176 15.03 16.84 -3.60
C ALA A 176 13.81 17.05 -4.51
N ALA A 177 12.69 17.49 -3.93
CA ALA A 177 11.89 18.59 -4.49
C ALA A 177 10.93 19.15 -3.44
N ARG A 178 11.50 19.67 -2.35
CA ARG A 178 10.82 20.65 -1.50
C ARG A 178 10.81 21.94 -2.30
N VAL A 179 9.82 22.15 -3.17
CA VAL A 179 9.57 23.46 -3.77
C VAL A 179 8.40 24.07 -3.00
N MET A 180 8.75 25.21 -2.40
CA MET A 180 7.93 26.11 -1.57
C MET A 180 6.57 26.44 -2.16
#